data_AF-A0A9K3D013-F1
#
_entry.id   AF-A0A9K3D013-F1
#
_cell.length_a   1.000
_cell.length_b   1.000
_cell.length_c   1.000
_cell.angle_alpha   90.00
_cell.angle_beta   90.00
_cell.angle_gamma   90.00
#
_symmetry.space_group_name_H-M   'P 1'
#
loop_
_entity.id
_entity.type
_entity.pdbx_description
1 polymer ?
#
loop_
_entity_poly.entity_id
_entity_poly.type
_entity_poly.pdbx_seq_one_letter_code
_entity_poly.pdbx_strand_id
1 'polypeptide(L)'
;ARNLHCILVSSNELLRTEKGRVANALAAGLLEIVAEHKHSVARLDDQARNGVLLLSQLEQQLLKPARTLDAVKTVVETVMNQYLSGGTILHTLESRLREESDPLRRNAFLLLFNRAVTPYLTMLAKWVYLGYMPPCDIPEFLEDVKEDILSAGKHRDVLRGYEDSLVRTVSTNLAAEHMTGYPTPPVLSVDVFNPTPLHDMIRQSRAASGQAVLSLLTSEQVDLYGVLRTARRFILG
;
A
#
# COMPACT_ATOMS: atom_id res chain seq x y z
N ALA A 1 22.03 -21.95 -6.76
CA ALA A 1 20.90 -22.91 -6.77
C ALA A 1 20.07 -22.88 -5.47
N ARG A 2 20.66 -23.13 -4.28
CA ARG A 2 19.93 -23.23 -3.00
C ARG A 2 19.16 -21.96 -2.62
N ASN A 3 19.73 -20.78 -2.89
CA ASN A 3 19.08 -19.49 -2.63
C ASN A 3 17.84 -19.26 -3.51
N LEU A 4 17.91 -19.58 -4.80
CA LEU A 4 16.77 -19.49 -5.72
C LEU A 4 15.64 -20.45 -5.34
N HIS A 5 15.98 -21.68 -4.95
CA HIS A 5 14.99 -22.65 -4.48
C HIS A 5 14.27 -22.16 -3.22
N CYS A 6 15.01 -21.61 -2.25
CA CYS A 6 14.42 -21.01 -1.05
C CYS A 6 13.48 -19.85 -1.39
N ILE A 7 13.91 -18.93 -2.26
CA ILE A 7 13.07 -17.80 -2.69
C ILE A 7 11.81 -18.29 -3.42
N LEU A 8 11.92 -19.30 -4.28
CA LEU A 8 10.76 -19.87 -5.01
C LEU A 8 9.78 -20.57 -4.08
N VAL A 9 10.26 -21.42 -3.17
CA VAL A 9 9.40 -22.07 -2.16
C VAL A 9 8.71 -21.03 -1.29
N SER A 10 9.46 -20.04 -0.80
CA SER A 10 8.91 -18.96 0.01
C SER A 10 7.92 -18.10 -0.79
N SER A 11 8.18 -17.80 -2.06
CA SER A 11 7.22 -17.05 -2.89
C SER A 11 5.89 -17.80 -3.04
N ASN A 12 5.92 -19.12 -3.26
CA ASN A 12 4.70 -19.93 -3.35
C ASN A 12 3.93 -19.99 -2.01
N GLU A 13 4.64 -20.03 -0.89
CA GLU A 13 4.04 -19.95 0.44
C GLU A 13 3.48 -18.55 0.76
N LEU A 14 4.00 -17.48 0.14
CA LEU A 14 3.44 -16.12 0.24
C LEU A 14 2.24 -15.89 -0.69
N LEU A 15 2.17 -16.61 -1.82
CA LEU A 15 1.01 -16.61 -2.73
C LEU A 15 -0.21 -17.32 -2.12
N ARG A 16 -0.03 -18.08 -1.04
CA ARG A 16 -1.16 -18.65 -0.29
C ARG A 16 -2.00 -17.49 0.29
N THR A 17 -3.30 -17.56 0.02
CA THR A 17 -4.30 -16.50 0.25
C THR A 17 -4.39 -16.00 1.70
N GLU A 18 -3.81 -16.71 2.64
CA GLU A 18 -3.84 -16.43 4.07
C GLU A 18 -2.93 -15.26 4.49
N LYS A 19 -1.91 -14.90 3.70
CA LYS A 19 -0.91 -13.87 4.08
C LYS A 19 -1.22 -12.45 3.62
N GLY A 20 -2.37 -12.25 2.97
CA GLY A 20 -2.88 -10.92 2.61
C GLY A 20 -2.33 -10.32 1.31
N ARG A 21 -2.92 -9.20 0.88
CA ARG A 21 -2.68 -8.59 -0.44
C ARG A 21 -1.25 -8.05 -0.62
N VAL A 22 -0.63 -7.57 0.46
CA VAL A 22 0.75 -7.06 0.46
C VAL A 22 1.75 -8.21 0.27
N ALA A 23 1.54 -9.35 0.94
CA ALA A 23 2.38 -10.53 0.78
C ALA A 23 2.30 -11.10 -0.65
N ASN A 24 1.11 -11.10 -1.25
CA ASN A 24 0.90 -11.55 -2.61
C ASN A 24 1.63 -10.65 -3.63
N ALA A 25 1.58 -9.34 -3.45
CA ALA A 25 2.32 -8.39 -4.29
C ALA A 25 3.84 -8.47 -4.09
N LEU A 26 4.30 -8.73 -2.85
CA LEU A 26 5.71 -9.02 -2.58
C LEU A 26 6.16 -10.29 -3.30
N ALA A 27 5.36 -11.36 -3.27
CA ALA A 27 5.65 -12.61 -3.98
C ALA A 27 5.75 -12.37 -5.49
N ALA A 28 4.86 -11.56 -6.07
CA ALA A 28 4.96 -11.17 -7.48
C ALA A 28 6.27 -10.42 -7.78
N GLY A 29 6.70 -9.51 -6.91
CA GLY A 29 7.99 -8.83 -7.04
C GLY A 29 9.19 -9.77 -6.92
N LEU A 30 9.13 -10.78 -6.04
CA LEU A 30 10.17 -11.80 -5.94
C LEU A 30 10.28 -12.64 -7.22
N LEU A 31 9.13 -13.01 -7.82
CA LEU A 31 9.11 -13.74 -9.09
C LEU A 31 9.70 -12.92 -10.24
N GLU A 32 9.50 -11.59 -10.25
CA GLU A 32 10.11 -10.67 -11.21
C GLU A 32 11.65 -10.67 -11.09
N ILE A 33 12.19 -10.62 -9.87
CA ILE A 33 13.65 -10.72 -9.64
C ILE A 33 14.20 -12.08 -10.09
N VAL A 34 13.48 -13.17 -9.83
CA VAL A 34 13.89 -14.52 -10.27
C VAL A 34 13.85 -14.61 -11.80
N ALA A 35 12.85 -14.01 -12.45
CA ALA A 35 12.77 -13.94 -13.90
C ALA A 35 13.94 -13.16 -14.49
N GLU A 36 14.29 -12.00 -13.93
CA GLU A 36 15.46 -11.21 -14.36
C GLU A 36 16.75 -12.01 -14.21
N HIS A 37 16.90 -12.76 -13.11
CA HIS A 37 18.05 -13.64 -12.94
C HIS A 37 18.13 -14.73 -14.02
N LYS A 38 17.00 -15.34 -14.38
CA LYS A 38 16.94 -16.33 -15.47
C LYS A 38 17.32 -15.71 -16.83
N HIS A 39 16.88 -14.48 -17.11
CA HIS A 39 17.27 -13.76 -18.32
C HIS A 39 18.78 -13.45 -18.33
N SER A 40 19.35 -13.06 -17.20
CA SER A 40 20.80 -12.85 -17.07
C SER A 40 21.58 -14.14 -17.37
N VAL A 41 21.14 -15.28 -16.83
CA VAL A 41 21.76 -16.59 -17.11
C VAL A 41 21.62 -16.98 -18.59
N ALA A 42 20.46 -16.75 -19.22
CA ALA A 42 20.26 -17.01 -20.65
C ALA A 42 21.21 -16.17 -21.52
N ARG A 43 21.40 -14.89 -21.18
CA ARG A 43 22.36 -14.01 -21.88
C ARG A 43 23.80 -14.51 -21.76
N LEU A 44 24.17 -15.08 -20.61
CA LEU A 44 25.49 -15.70 -20.42
C LEU A 44 25.64 -16.95 -21.28
N ASP A 45 24.60 -17.79 -21.40
CA ASP A 45 24.64 -18.98 -22.25
C ASP A 45 24.86 -18.61 -23.73
N ASP A 46 24.16 -17.59 -24.23
CA ASP A 46 24.35 -17.10 -25.60
C ASP A 46 25.77 -16.54 -25.82
N GLN A 47 26.31 -15.79 -24.86
CA GLN A 47 27.68 -15.30 -24.94
C GLN A 47 28.73 -16.43 -24.91
N ALA A 48 28.42 -17.52 -24.22
CA ALA A 48 29.30 -18.68 -24.12
C ALA A 48 29.32 -19.45 -25.43
N ARG A 49 28.14 -19.62 -26.05
CA ARG A 49 27.99 -20.22 -27.39
C ARG A 49 28.71 -19.42 -28.48
N ASN A 50 28.74 -18.09 -28.35
CA ASN A 50 29.44 -17.22 -29.29
C ASN A 50 30.96 -17.13 -29.04
N GLY A 51 31.51 -17.83 -28.04
CA GLY A 51 32.95 -17.90 -27.76
C GLY A 51 33.57 -16.61 -27.24
N VAL A 52 32.75 -15.64 -26.81
CA VAL A 52 33.22 -14.31 -26.33
C VAL A 52 33.50 -14.30 -24.83
N LEU A 53 33.07 -15.34 -24.10
CA LEU A 53 33.13 -15.37 -22.64
C LEU A 53 34.48 -15.84 -22.10
N LEU A 54 35.17 -14.95 -21.39
CA LEU A 54 36.31 -15.29 -20.55
C LEU A 54 35.81 -15.75 -19.16
N LEU A 55 36.48 -16.74 -18.57
CA LEU A 55 36.12 -17.29 -17.25
C LEU A 55 36.06 -16.21 -16.15
N SER A 56 36.98 -15.25 -16.18
CA SER A 56 37.01 -14.13 -15.22
C SER A 56 35.82 -13.19 -15.35
N GLN A 57 35.27 -13.02 -16.57
CA GLN A 57 34.08 -12.21 -16.80
C GLN A 57 32.81 -12.93 -16.33
N LEU A 58 32.76 -14.26 -16.53
CA LEU A 58 31.68 -15.11 -16.03
C LEU A 58 31.55 -15.03 -14.51
N GLU A 59 32.67 -15.16 -13.78
CA GLU A 59 32.67 -15.08 -12.32
C GLU A 59 32.16 -13.74 -11.81
N GLN A 60 32.59 -12.63 -12.42
CA GLN A 60 32.12 -11.30 -12.03
C GLN A 60 30.64 -11.07 -12.36
N GLN A 61 30.17 -11.56 -13.51
CA GLN A 61 28.78 -11.43 -13.94
C GLN A 61 27.82 -12.31 -13.13
N LEU A 62 28.27 -13.46 -12.62
CA LEU A 62 27.49 -14.33 -11.73
C LEU A 62 27.52 -13.88 -10.27
N LEU A 63 28.62 -13.28 -9.81
CA LEU A 63 28.78 -12.88 -8.40
C LEU A 63 27.84 -11.74 -7.99
N LYS A 64 27.62 -10.76 -8.87
CA LYS A 64 26.71 -9.62 -8.62
C LYS A 64 25.26 -10.07 -8.35
N PRO A 65 24.60 -10.84 -9.24
CA PRO A 65 23.23 -11.30 -9.00
C PRO A 65 23.14 -12.35 -7.88
N ALA A 66 24.21 -13.12 -7.63
CA ALA A 66 24.23 -14.04 -6.49
C ALA A 66 24.17 -13.29 -5.15
N ARG A 67 24.89 -12.17 -5.02
CA ARG A 67 24.89 -11.32 -3.81
C ARG A 67 23.55 -10.62 -3.58
N THR A 68 22.90 -10.14 -4.65
CA THR A 68 21.56 -9.53 -4.52
C THR A 68 20.51 -10.57 -4.12
N LEU A 69 20.56 -11.78 -4.69
CA LEU A 69 19.66 -12.87 -4.31
C LEU A 69 19.85 -13.32 -2.86
N ASP A 70 21.09 -13.32 -2.35
CA ASP A 70 21.36 -13.68 -0.97
C ASP A 70 20.78 -12.64 0.01
N ALA A 71 20.93 -11.34 -0.30
CA ALA A 71 20.31 -10.27 0.48
C ALA A 71 18.77 -10.34 0.44
N VAL A 72 18.18 -10.65 -0.71
CA VAL A 72 16.71 -10.82 -0.82
C VAL A 72 16.25 -12.03 -0.02
N LYS A 73 17.01 -13.13 -0.05
CA LYS A 73 16.68 -14.36 0.69
C LYS A 73 16.60 -14.11 2.19
N THR A 74 17.57 -13.41 2.79
CA THR A 74 17.55 -13.16 4.24
C THR A 74 16.31 -12.38 4.65
N VAL A 75 15.88 -11.40 3.84
CA VAL A 75 14.64 -10.66 4.08
C VAL A 75 13.41 -11.57 3.97
N VAL A 76 13.33 -12.39 2.93
CA VAL A 76 12.22 -13.34 2.76
C VAL A 76 12.15 -14.33 3.91
N GLU A 77 13.28 -14.84 4.39
CA GLU A 77 13.34 -15.72 5.56
C GLU A 77 12.88 -14.98 6.83
N THR A 78 13.24 -13.72 7.04
CA THR A 78 12.73 -12.93 8.18
C THR A 78 11.21 -12.75 8.12
N VAL A 79 10.66 -12.46 6.94
CA VAL A 79 9.21 -12.30 6.74
C VAL A 79 8.48 -13.62 7.01
N MET A 80 9.05 -14.75 6.58
CA MET A 80 8.46 -16.07 6.79
C MET A 80 8.52 -16.55 8.22
N ASN A 81 9.66 -16.38 8.88
CA ASN A 81 9.86 -16.86 10.25
C ASN A 81 9.03 -16.07 11.27
N GLN A 82 8.76 -14.79 10.98
CA GLN A 82 8.01 -13.91 11.88
C GLN A 82 6.51 -13.83 11.57
N TYR A 83 6.00 -14.60 10.59
CA TYR A 83 4.59 -14.56 10.15
C TYR A 83 4.05 -13.14 9.97
N LEU A 84 4.89 -12.23 9.44
CA LEU A 84 4.52 -10.83 9.33
C LEU A 84 3.37 -10.64 8.35
N SER A 85 2.45 -9.73 8.67
CA SER A 85 1.28 -9.40 7.86
C SER A 85 1.23 -7.91 7.51
N GLY A 86 0.87 -7.61 6.26
CA GLY A 86 0.49 -6.26 5.83
C GLY A 86 1.53 -5.18 6.12
N GLY A 87 1.24 -4.31 7.10
CA GLY A 87 2.06 -3.14 7.44
C GLY A 87 3.43 -3.48 8.04
N THR A 88 3.55 -4.57 8.79
CA THR A 88 4.85 -4.99 9.36
C THR A 88 5.82 -5.44 8.27
N ILE A 89 5.33 -6.10 7.20
CA ILE A 89 6.16 -6.45 6.04
C ILE A 89 6.73 -5.17 5.39
N LEU A 90 5.91 -4.13 5.23
CA LEU A 90 6.34 -2.87 4.64
C LEU A 90 7.39 -2.17 5.51
N HIS A 91 7.19 -2.17 6.83
CA HIS A 91 8.17 -1.62 7.77
C HIS A 91 9.50 -2.37 7.72
N THR A 92 9.49 -3.71 7.73
CA THR A 92 10.73 -4.50 7.62
C THR A 92 11.45 -4.22 6.31
N LEU A 93 10.73 -4.10 5.19
CA LEU A 93 11.33 -3.74 3.90
C LEU A 93 11.92 -2.33 3.91
N GLU A 94 11.24 -1.37 4.51
CA GLU A 94 11.71 0.00 4.65
C GLU A 94 12.97 0.09 5.52
N SER A 95 12.97 -0.52 6.70
CA SER A 95 14.14 -0.54 7.59
C SER A 95 15.35 -1.17 6.89
N ARG A 96 15.15 -2.26 6.15
CA ARG A 96 16.22 -2.87 5.35
C ARG A 96 16.71 -1.98 4.21
N LEU A 97 15.81 -1.23 3.58
CA LEU A 97 16.18 -0.28 2.54
C LEU A 97 17.05 0.87 3.09
N ARG A 98 16.79 1.32 4.33
CA ARG A 98 17.58 2.36 4.99
C ARG A 98 18.95 1.86 5.44
N GLU A 99 19.04 0.59 5.86
CA GLU A 99 20.29 -0.05 6.28
C GLU A 99 21.22 -0.37 5.10
N GLU A 100 20.68 -0.62 3.91
CA GLU A 100 21.47 -1.08 2.76
C GLU A 100 22.22 0.07 2.06
N SER A 101 23.54 -0.06 2.01
CA SER A 101 24.46 0.92 1.39
C SER A 101 24.85 0.57 -0.04
N ASP A 102 24.73 -0.70 -0.45
CA ASP A 102 25.05 -1.14 -1.81
C ASP A 102 23.93 -0.73 -2.80
N PRO A 103 24.23 0.08 -3.83
CA PRO A 103 23.23 0.59 -4.77
C PRO A 103 22.51 -0.52 -5.54
N LEU A 104 23.17 -1.65 -5.81
CA LEU A 104 22.55 -2.76 -6.55
C LEU A 104 21.51 -3.49 -5.70
N ARG A 105 21.81 -3.70 -4.43
CA ARG A 105 20.89 -4.33 -3.47
C ARG A 105 19.74 -3.39 -3.13
N ARG A 106 20.06 -2.10 -2.91
CA ARG A 106 19.08 -1.05 -2.67
C ARG A 106 18.06 -0.96 -3.80
N ASN A 107 18.49 -1.02 -5.07
CA ASN A 107 17.56 -1.03 -6.20
C ASN A 107 16.63 -2.25 -6.21
N ALA A 108 17.14 -3.45 -5.87
CA ALA A 108 16.29 -4.63 -5.76
C ALA A 108 15.25 -4.47 -4.64
N PHE A 109 15.64 -3.93 -3.49
CA PHE A 109 14.71 -3.64 -2.39
C PHE A 109 13.70 -2.54 -2.73
N LEU A 110 14.10 -1.50 -3.48
CA LEU A 110 13.18 -0.48 -3.98
C LEU A 110 12.11 -1.06 -4.89
N LEU A 111 12.49 -1.94 -5.82
CA LEU A 111 11.54 -2.63 -6.68
C LEU A 111 10.55 -3.46 -5.86
N LEU A 112 11.04 -4.24 -4.89
CA LEU A 112 10.18 -5.03 -3.99
C LEU A 112 9.25 -4.13 -3.16
N PHE A 113 9.76 -3.04 -2.61
CA PHE A 113 8.98 -2.09 -1.82
C PHE A 113 7.87 -1.45 -2.67
N ASN A 114 8.19 -0.93 -3.85
CA ASN A 114 7.23 -0.29 -4.74
C ASN A 114 6.10 -1.25 -5.15
N ARG A 115 6.44 -2.53 -5.40
CA ARG A 115 5.44 -3.56 -5.68
C ARG A 115 4.58 -3.86 -4.46
N ALA A 116 5.17 -4.02 -3.27
CA ALA A 116 4.47 -4.35 -2.04
C ALA A 116 3.58 -3.21 -1.52
N VAL A 117 4.00 -1.95 -1.68
CA VAL A 117 3.30 -0.75 -1.18
C VAL A 117 2.08 -0.41 -2.04
N THR A 118 2.10 -0.70 -3.34
CA THR A 118 1.01 -0.42 -4.29
C THR A 118 -0.38 -0.94 -3.83
N PRO A 119 -0.56 -2.23 -3.47
CA PRO A 119 -1.86 -2.72 -3.01
C PRO A 119 -2.30 -2.07 -1.69
N TYR A 120 -1.35 -1.74 -0.81
CA TYR A 120 -1.63 -1.07 0.45
C TYR A 120 -2.12 0.36 0.21
N LEU A 121 -1.45 1.11 -0.66
CA LEU A 121 -1.85 2.47 -1.02
C LEU A 121 -3.18 2.53 -1.75
N THR A 122 -3.48 1.52 -2.57
CA THR A 122 -4.80 1.41 -3.23
C THR A 122 -5.91 1.23 -2.20
N MET A 123 -5.68 0.41 -1.16
CA MET A 123 -6.61 0.24 -0.05
C MET A 123 -6.74 1.54 0.76
N LEU A 124 -5.62 2.19 1.08
CA LEU A 124 -5.59 3.45 1.81
C LEU A 124 -6.32 4.56 1.04
N ALA A 125 -6.14 4.66 -0.27
CA ALA A 125 -6.83 5.63 -1.11
C ALA A 125 -8.35 5.40 -1.09
N LYS A 126 -8.80 4.14 -1.17
CA LYS A 126 -10.23 3.80 -1.04
C LYS A 126 -10.79 4.15 0.34
N TRP A 127 -10.00 4.02 1.40
CA TRP A 127 -10.42 4.44 2.73
C TRP A 127 -10.53 5.96 2.84
N VAL A 128 -9.45 6.67 2.51
CA VAL A 128 -9.33 8.12 2.69
C VAL A 128 -10.27 8.92 1.79
N TYR A 129 -10.51 8.46 0.56
CA TYR A 129 -11.36 9.18 -0.40
C TYR A 129 -12.80 8.66 -0.49
N LEU A 130 -13.00 7.34 -0.31
CA LEU A 130 -14.31 6.71 -0.53
C LEU A 130 -14.94 6.09 0.72
N GLY A 131 -14.22 5.99 1.85
CA GLY A 131 -14.75 5.45 3.11
C GLY A 131 -15.10 3.95 3.08
N TYR A 132 -14.59 3.15 2.14
CA TYR A 132 -15.08 1.77 1.93
C TYR A 132 -14.64 0.74 2.98
N MET A 133 -13.36 0.75 3.39
CA MET A 133 -12.83 -0.21 4.36
C MET A 133 -11.57 0.35 5.03
N PRO A 134 -11.46 0.31 6.37
CA PRO A 134 -10.25 0.78 7.05
C PRO A 134 -9.06 -0.15 6.78
N PRO A 135 -7.83 0.38 6.73
CA PRO A 135 -6.63 -0.45 6.72
C PRO A 135 -6.56 -1.27 8.02
N CYS A 136 -6.36 -2.59 7.91
CA CYS A 136 -6.27 -3.48 9.08
C CYS A 136 -5.04 -3.19 9.96
N ASP A 137 -3.88 -2.91 9.32
CA ASP A 137 -2.62 -2.60 10.00
C ASP A 137 -1.98 -1.38 9.33
N ILE A 138 -1.70 -0.33 10.12
CA ILE A 138 -1.01 0.87 9.65
C ILE A 138 0.50 0.67 9.91
N PRO A 139 1.35 0.76 8.88
CA PRO A 139 2.79 0.64 9.06
C PRO A 139 3.35 1.82 9.84
N GLU A 140 4.47 1.60 10.54
CA GLU A 140 5.08 2.57 11.45
C GLU A 140 5.44 3.90 10.77
N PHE A 141 5.84 3.88 9.49
CA PHE A 141 6.12 5.12 8.74
C PHE A 141 4.89 6.01 8.48
N LEU A 142 3.68 5.51 8.72
CA LEU A 142 2.42 6.27 8.66
C LEU A 142 1.84 6.53 10.05
N GLU A 143 2.56 6.20 11.12
CA GLU A 143 2.07 6.38 12.49
C GLU A 143 1.78 7.86 12.80
N ASP A 144 2.61 8.77 12.29
CA ASP A 144 2.43 10.23 12.42
C ASP A 144 1.09 10.73 11.88
N VAL A 145 0.53 10.04 10.89
CA VAL A 145 -0.70 10.43 10.17
C VAL A 145 -1.83 9.44 10.45
N LYS A 146 -1.64 8.49 11.37
CA LYS A 146 -2.61 7.46 11.72
C LYS A 146 -3.97 8.05 12.10
N GLU A 147 -3.97 9.06 12.97
CA GLU A 147 -5.20 9.73 13.40
C GLU A 147 -5.89 10.47 12.25
N ASP A 148 -5.11 11.05 11.34
CA ASP A 148 -5.65 11.73 10.16
C ASP A 148 -6.29 10.73 9.18
N ILE A 149 -5.64 9.59 8.95
CA ILE A 149 -6.14 8.49 8.10
C ILE A 149 -7.46 7.96 8.66
N LEU A 150 -7.52 7.67 9.96
CA LEU A 150 -8.71 7.14 10.60
C LEU A 150 -9.85 8.16 10.60
N SER A 151 -9.55 9.43 10.87
CA SER A 151 -10.54 10.51 10.86
C SER A 151 -11.10 10.78 9.46
N ALA A 152 -10.23 10.87 8.45
CA ALA A 152 -10.64 11.14 7.07
C ALA A 152 -11.60 10.08 6.53
N GLY A 153 -11.28 8.80 6.76
CA GLY A 153 -12.14 7.71 6.33
C GLY A 153 -13.46 7.65 7.09
N LYS A 154 -13.46 7.92 8.42
CA LYS A 154 -14.70 8.03 9.21
C LYS A 154 -15.61 9.14 8.68
N HIS A 155 -15.06 10.33 8.39
CA HIS A 155 -15.84 11.44 7.83
C HIS A 155 -16.48 11.04 6.50
N ARG A 156 -15.73 10.35 5.62
CA ARG A 156 -16.26 9.87 4.34
C ARG A 156 -17.30 8.78 4.48
N ASP A 157 -17.15 7.86 5.42
CA ASP A 157 -18.14 6.81 5.68
C ASP A 157 -19.48 7.40 6.17
N VAL A 158 -19.41 8.42 7.04
CA VAL A 158 -20.61 9.18 7.48
C VAL A 158 -21.30 9.88 6.31
N LEU A 159 -20.52 10.56 5.45
CA LEU A 159 -21.05 11.21 4.24
C LEU A 159 -21.73 10.20 3.32
N ARG A 160 -21.10 9.04 3.08
CA ARG A 160 -21.68 7.97 2.28
C ARG A 160 -22.96 7.41 2.88
N GLY A 161 -22.98 7.14 4.18
CA GLY A 161 -24.18 6.66 4.87
C GLY A 161 -25.34 7.65 4.79
N TYR A 162 -25.05 8.94 4.79
CA TYR A 162 -26.04 9.99 4.58
C TYR A 162 -26.54 10.04 3.12
N GLU A 163 -25.62 9.98 2.15
CA GLU A 163 -25.95 9.92 0.71
C GLU A 163 -26.81 8.68 0.40
N ASP A 164 -26.47 7.50 0.92
CA ASP A 164 -27.24 6.27 0.75
C ASP A 164 -28.65 6.38 1.39
N SER A 165 -28.78 7.11 2.50
CA SER A 165 -30.06 7.38 3.16
C SER A 165 -30.93 8.35 2.35
N LEU A 166 -30.33 9.42 1.81
CA LEU A 166 -31.01 10.34 0.89
C LEU A 166 -31.44 9.62 -0.39
N VAL A 167 -30.54 8.83 -0.98
CA VAL A 167 -30.82 8.02 -2.18
C VAL A 167 -31.93 7.02 -1.88
N ARG A 168 -31.96 6.35 -0.71
CA ARG A 168 -33.10 5.47 -0.33
C ARG A 168 -34.41 6.22 -0.19
N THR A 169 -34.38 7.45 0.33
CA THR A 169 -35.57 8.30 0.46
C THR A 169 -36.09 8.75 -0.93
N VAL A 170 -35.17 9.09 -1.85
CA VAL A 170 -35.47 9.51 -3.23
C VAL A 170 -35.78 8.30 -4.15
N SER A 171 -35.23 7.12 -3.88
CA SER A 171 -35.41 5.88 -4.66
C SER A 171 -36.81 5.25 -4.51
N THR A 172 -37.69 5.82 -3.69
CA THR A 172 -39.13 5.53 -3.79
C THR A 172 -39.76 6.17 -5.03
N ASN A 173 -39.09 7.14 -5.67
CA ASN A 173 -39.63 7.89 -6.81
C ASN A 173 -38.82 7.77 -8.11
N LEU A 174 -37.56 7.34 -8.08
CA LEU A 174 -36.73 7.18 -9.29
C LEU A 174 -35.83 5.95 -9.15
N ALA A 175 -36.41 4.78 -9.44
CA ALA A 175 -35.61 3.60 -9.74
C ALA A 175 -34.91 3.82 -11.09
N ALA A 176 -33.61 3.51 -11.10
CA ALA A 176 -32.77 3.37 -12.29
C ALA A 176 -32.44 4.67 -13.05
N GLU A 177 -31.37 5.35 -12.64
CA GLU A 177 -30.35 5.93 -13.53
C GLU A 177 -29.27 6.61 -12.67
N HIS A 178 -27.99 6.31 -12.91
CA HIS A 178 -26.77 6.82 -12.23
C HIS A 178 -26.18 5.98 -11.09
N MET A 179 -25.69 4.79 -11.42
CA MET A 179 -24.54 4.18 -10.74
C MET A 179 -23.30 4.21 -11.66
N THR A 180 -22.93 5.37 -12.18
CA THR A 180 -21.70 5.54 -12.97
C THR A 180 -21.05 6.87 -12.60
N GLY A 181 -20.25 6.88 -11.54
CA GLY A 181 -19.52 8.10 -11.18
C GLY A 181 -18.96 8.12 -9.77
N TYR A 182 -18.46 7.00 -9.23
CA TYR A 182 -17.55 7.14 -8.09
C TYR A 182 -16.26 7.79 -8.62
N PRO A 183 -15.80 8.92 -8.05
CA PRO A 183 -14.56 9.54 -8.46
C PRO A 183 -13.45 8.50 -8.28
N THR A 184 -12.73 8.20 -9.36
CA THR A 184 -11.57 7.32 -9.30
C THR A 184 -10.59 7.92 -8.31
N PRO A 185 -10.23 7.21 -7.23
CA PRO A 185 -9.35 7.76 -6.22
C PRO A 185 -7.98 8.06 -6.86
N PRO A 186 -7.33 9.18 -6.49
CA PRO A 186 -6.01 9.50 -7.01
C PRO A 186 -5.01 8.39 -6.64
N VAL A 187 -4.09 8.10 -7.56
CA VAL A 187 -3.02 7.14 -7.33
C VAL A 187 -2.07 7.74 -6.29
N LEU A 188 -2.09 7.18 -5.07
CA LEU A 188 -1.12 7.53 -4.04
C LEU A 188 0.22 6.89 -4.38
N SER A 189 1.29 7.69 -4.38
CA SER A 189 2.68 7.24 -4.49
C SER A 189 3.41 7.55 -3.19
N VAL A 190 4.25 6.63 -2.73
CA VAL A 190 5.12 6.83 -1.57
C VAL A 190 6.55 6.92 -2.06
N ASP A 191 7.20 8.05 -1.80
CA ASP A 191 8.65 8.13 -1.83
C ASP A 191 9.19 7.76 -0.45
N VAL A 192 9.88 6.64 -0.36
CA VAL A 192 10.42 6.10 0.92
C VAL A 192 11.39 7.06 1.60
N PHE A 193 12.02 7.94 0.82
CA PHE A 193 12.98 8.91 1.32
C PHE A 193 12.35 10.26 1.68
N ASN A 194 11.10 10.50 1.30
CA ASN A 194 10.37 11.70 1.67
C ASN A 194 8.85 11.40 1.73
N PRO A 195 8.31 11.04 2.92
CA PRO A 195 6.88 10.76 3.08
C PRO A 195 6.02 12.03 3.21
N THR A 196 6.62 13.21 3.31
CA THR A 196 5.90 14.50 3.47
C THR A 196 4.79 14.77 2.44
N PRO A 197 4.96 14.55 1.11
CA PRO A 197 3.89 14.80 0.16
C PRO A 197 2.66 13.90 0.42
N LEU A 198 2.88 12.66 0.83
CA LEU A 198 1.79 11.76 1.17
C LEU A 198 1.06 12.21 2.45
N HIS A 199 1.81 12.64 3.45
CA HIS A 199 1.25 13.16 4.70
C HIS A 199 0.37 14.39 4.44
N ASP A 200 0.85 15.30 3.60
CA ASP A 200 0.11 16.52 3.25
C ASP A 200 -1.14 16.22 2.42
N MET A 201 -1.08 15.27 1.49
CA MET A 201 -2.27 14.81 0.76
C MET A 201 -3.33 14.21 1.70
N ILE A 202 -2.92 13.41 2.68
CA ILE A 202 -3.85 12.81 3.65
C ILE A 202 -4.49 13.89 4.53
N ARG A 203 -3.69 14.84 5.02
CA ARG A 203 -4.19 15.99 5.80
C ARG A 203 -5.17 16.84 4.99
N GLN A 204 -4.87 17.09 3.73
CA GLN A 204 -5.77 17.83 2.83
C GLN A 204 -7.09 17.08 2.63
N SER A 205 -7.05 15.76 2.42
CA SER A 205 -8.26 14.94 2.31
C SER A 205 -9.07 14.92 3.61
N ARG A 206 -8.41 14.87 4.77
CA ARG A 206 -9.05 14.98 6.09
C ARG A 206 -9.78 16.32 6.22
N ALA A 207 -9.09 17.43 5.89
CA ALA A 207 -9.66 18.76 5.97
C ALA A 207 -10.88 18.92 5.05
N ALA A 208 -10.79 18.46 3.80
CA ALA A 208 -11.88 18.50 2.84
C ALA A 208 -13.09 17.67 3.30
N SER A 209 -12.86 16.45 3.79
CA SER A 209 -13.92 15.56 4.26
C SER A 209 -14.56 16.09 5.55
N GLY A 210 -13.77 16.67 6.45
CA GLY A 210 -14.28 17.33 7.65
C GLY A 210 -15.14 18.56 7.34
N GLN A 211 -14.72 19.41 6.39
CA GLN A 211 -15.51 20.54 5.93
C GLN A 211 -16.84 20.10 5.29
N ALA A 212 -16.83 19.03 4.50
CA ALA A 212 -18.04 18.48 3.90
C ALA A 212 -19.04 18.01 4.97
N VAL A 213 -18.57 17.28 6.00
CA VAL A 213 -19.42 16.87 7.14
C VAL A 213 -19.97 18.09 7.88
N LEU A 214 -19.14 19.10 8.15
CA LEU A 214 -19.59 20.33 8.79
C LEU A 214 -20.67 21.02 7.95
N SER A 215 -20.46 21.16 6.63
CA SER A 215 -21.45 21.77 5.76
C SER A 215 -22.79 21.04 5.76
N LEU A 216 -22.77 19.70 5.91
CA LEU A 216 -23.97 18.89 6.07
C LEU A 216 -24.66 19.10 7.40
N LEU A 217 -23.91 19.15 8.50
CA LEU A 217 -24.46 19.39 9.84
C LEU A 217 -24.99 20.81 10.02
N THR A 218 -24.43 21.78 9.29
CA THR A 218 -24.89 23.18 9.26
C THR A 218 -25.93 23.45 8.18
N SER A 219 -26.23 22.47 7.32
CA SER A 219 -27.29 22.57 6.32
C SER A 219 -28.66 22.64 7.00
N GLU A 220 -29.63 23.29 6.35
CA GLU A 220 -30.99 23.49 6.85
C GLU A 220 -31.70 22.17 7.23
N GLN A 221 -31.25 21.04 6.71
CA GLN A 221 -31.86 19.73 6.96
C GLN A 221 -31.52 19.12 8.32
N VAL A 222 -30.39 19.48 8.95
CA VAL A 222 -29.93 18.84 10.21
C VAL A 222 -29.80 19.83 11.37
N ASP A 223 -29.92 21.15 11.12
CA ASP A 223 -29.81 22.28 12.08
C ASP A 223 -29.20 21.93 13.45
N LEU A 224 -27.91 21.56 13.42
CA LEU A 224 -27.17 21.22 14.63
C LEU A 224 -27.11 22.40 15.61
N TYR A 225 -27.10 23.63 15.09
CA TYR A 225 -27.10 24.84 15.91
C TYR A 225 -28.38 24.98 16.73
N GLY A 226 -29.53 24.69 16.14
CA GLY A 226 -30.81 24.61 16.84
C GLY A 226 -30.80 23.56 17.94
N VAL A 227 -30.29 22.36 17.64
CA VAL A 227 -30.20 21.25 18.61
C VAL A 227 -29.27 21.60 19.78
N LEU A 228 -28.07 22.12 19.50
CA LEU A 228 -27.11 22.51 20.53
C LEU A 228 -27.62 23.67 21.40
N ARG A 229 -28.34 24.64 20.81
CA ARG A 229 -28.96 25.73 21.57
C ARG A 229 -30.04 25.22 22.52
N THR A 230 -30.80 24.22 22.09
CA THR A 230 -31.84 23.58 22.89
C THR A 230 -31.23 22.72 23.99
N ALA A 231 -30.23 21.90 23.68
CA ALA A 231 -29.50 21.10 24.66
C ALA A 231 -28.80 21.97 25.72
N ARG A 232 -28.18 23.09 25.30
CA ARG A 232 -27.58 24.05 26.24
C ARG A 232 -28.62 24.63 27.21
N ARG A 233 -29.83 24.96 26.74
CA ARG A 233 -30.91 25.43 27.62
C ARG A 233 -31.38 24.39 28.62
N PHE A 234 -31.34 23.11 28.26
CA PHE A 234 -31.79 22.01 29.12
C PHE A 234 -30.75 21.54 30.14
N ILE A 235 -29.46 21.64 29.82
CA ILE A 235 -28.37 21.11 30.67
C ILE A 235 -27.78 22.19 31.58
N LEU A 236 -27.72 23.44 31.13
CA LEU A 236 -27.09 24.56 31.85
C LEU A 236 -28.09 25.60 32.39
N GLY A 237 -29.40 25.38 32.21
CA GLY A 237 -30.48 26.15 32.80
C GLY A 237 -31.23 25.32 33.81
#